data_AF-A0A7Y2SKB3-F1
#
_entry.id   AF-A0A7Y2SKB3-F1
#
_cell.length_a   1.000
_cell.length_b   1.000
_cell.length_c   1.000
_cell.angle_alpha   90.00
_cell.angle_beta   90.00
_cell.angle_gamma   90.00
#
_symmetry.space_group_name_H-M   'P 1'
#
loop_
_entity.id
_entity.type
_entity.pdbx_description
1 polymer ?
#
loop_
_entity_poly.entity_id
_entity_poly.type
_entity_poly.pdbx_seq_one_letter_code
_entity_poly.pdbx_strand_id
1 'polypeptide(L)'
;MAHDEIKLDYGLAEQMSRTFHQGGEDLQDVVQEMQSIANMMEEGALLGRGGTAFVDAIRSKLTPSLSKLIEKFQELEEDVKAAVEYMREADDTSRSQFGS
;
A
#
# COMPACT_ATOMS: atom_id res chain seq x y z
N MET A 1 -29.46 -22.05 1.68
CA MET A 1 -28.17 -21.43 2.00
C MET A 1 -28.20 -20.05 1.39
N ALA A 2 -28.03 -18.99 2.18
CA ALA A 2 -28.13 -17.63 1.69
C ALA A 2 -27.04 -17.42 0.63
N HIS A 3 -27.45 -17.16 -0.61
CA HIS A 3 -26.56 -16.61 -1.61
C HIS A 3 -26.29 -15.17 -1.18
N ASP A 4 -25.26 -14.97 -0.35
CA ASP A 4 -24.62 -13.66 -0.28
C ASP A 4 -24.00 -13.43 -1.65
N GLU A 5 -24.77 -12.80 -2.53
CA GLU A 5 -24.33 -12.34 -3.82
C GLU A 5 -23.27 -11.27 -3.55
N ILE A 6 -22.00 -11.67 -3.56
CA ILE A 6 -20.87 -10.75 -3.44
C ILE A 6 -20.89 -9.89 -4.71
N LYS A 7 -21.62 -8.77 -4.65
CA LYS A 7 -21.60 -7.75 -5.70
C LYS A 7 -20.42 -6.84 -5.43
N LEU A 8 -19.38 -7.01 -6.22
CA LEU A 8 -18.30 -6.05 -6.27
C LEU A 8 -18.83 -4.76 -6.93
N ASP A 9 -18.80 -3.66 -6.19
CA ASP A 9 -18.94 -2.34 -6.80
C ASP A 9 -17.61 -2.03 -7.50
N TYR A 10 -17.59 -2.19 -8.82
CA TYR A 10 -16.39 -1.96 -9.64
C TYR A 10 -15.83 -0.55 -9.47
N GLY A 11 -16.69 0.47 -9.32
CA GLY A 11 -16.26 1.86 -9.15
C GLY A 11 -15.56 2.06 -7.81
N LEU A 12 -16.12 1.49 -6.74
CA LEU A 12 -15.52 1.50 -5.42
C LEU A 12 -14.20 0.70 -5.39
N ALA A 13 -14.16 -0.48 -6.02
CA ALA A 13 -12.96 -1.30 -6.10
C ALA A 13 -11.82 -0.59 -6.84
N GLU A 14 -12.11 0.05 -7.98
CA GLU A 14 -11.12 0.87 -8.70
C GLU A 14 -10.65 2.06 -7.86
N GLN A 15 -11.54 2.70 -7.09
CA GLN A 15 -11.16 3.77 -6.17
C GLN A 15 -10.26 3.26 -5.03
N MET A 16 -10.55 2.09 -4.47
CA MET A 16 -9.73 1.44 -3.45
C MET A 16 -8.33 1.13 -3.98
N SER A 17 -8.23 0.53 -5.17
CA SER A 17 -6.93 0.26 -5.81
C SER A 17 -6.10 1.54 -5.98
N ARG A 18 -6.71 2.62 -6.49
CA ARG A 18 -6.03 3.93 -6.59
C ARG A 18 -5.59 4.49 -5.24
N THR A 19 -6.39 4.26 -4.19
CA THR A 19 -6.09 4.76 -2.83
C THR A 19 -4.91 4.01 -2.23
N PHE A 20 -4.84 2.69 -2.41
CA PHE A 20 -3.68 1.90 -1.98
C PHE A 20 -2.43 2.26 -2.75
N HIS A 21 -2.54 2.47 -4.06
CA HIS A 21 -1.42 2.94 -4.88
C HIS A 21 -0.86 4.28 -4.36
N GLN A 22 -1.71 5.30 -4.27
CA GLN A 22 -1.30 6.63 -3.82
C GLN A 22 -0.74 6.60 -2.40
N GLY A 23 -1.39 5.87 -1.49
CA GLY A 23 -0.90 5.75 -0.12
C GLY A 23 0.47 5.08 -0.02
N GLY A 24 0.78 4.12 -0.93
CA GLY A 24 2.11 3.54 -1.05
C GLY A 24 3.16 4.55 -1.48
N GLU A 25 2.84 5.39 -2.48
CA GLU A 25 3.71 6.49 -2.93
C GLU A 25 3.94 7.52 -1.81
N ASP A 26 2.89 7.97 -1.14
CA ASP A 26 2.97 8.94 -0.05
C ASP A 26 3.87 8.42 1.09
N LEU A 27 3.77 7.13 1.42
CA LEU A 27 4.64 6.49 2.42
C LEU A 27 6.08 6.36 1.94
N GLN A 28 6.31 6.13 0.65
CA GLN A 28 7.64 6.10 0.05
C GLN A 28 8.32 7.48 0.18
N ASP A 29 7.58 8.56 -0.05
CA ASP A 29 8.06 9.93 0.13
C ASP A 29 8.41 10.21 1.60
N VAL A 30 7.57 9.77 2.54
CA VAL A 30 7.87 9.87 3.97
C VAL A 30 9.17 9.12 4.32
N VAL A 31 9.39 7.93 3.77
CA VAL A 31 10.64 7.17 3.98
C VAL A 31 11.84 7.96 3.49
N GLN A 32 11.77 8.57 2.30
CA GLN A 32 12.86 9.36 1.75
C GLN A 32 13.16 10.59 2.62
N GLU A 33 12.13 11.31 3.06
CA GLU A 33 12.29 12.48 3.93
C GLU A 33 12.90 12.10 5.28
N MET A 34 12.45 11.00 5.90
CA MET A 34 13.02 10.53 7.15
C MET A 34 14.49 10.11 7.00
N GLN A 35 14.87 9.50 5.88
CA GLN A 35 16.27 9.19 5.58
C GLN A 35 17.11 10.47 5.39
N SER A 36 16.57 11.48 4.70
CA SER A 36 17.21 12.80 4.54
C SER A 36 17.47 13.47 5.90
N ILE A 37 16.47 13.48 6.78
CA ILE A 37 16.59 14.00 8.15
C ILE A 37 17.66 13.21 8.93
N ALA A 38 17.65 11.88 8.84
CA ALA A 38 18.66 11.05 9.52
C ALA A 38 20.08 11.36 9.03
N ASN A 39 20.28 11.54 7.72
CA ASN A 39 21.58 11.91 7.15
C ASN A 39 22.03 13.29 7.62
N MET A 40 21.14 14.29 7.61
CA MET A 40 21.44 15.64 8.10
C MET A 40 21.86 15.63 9.58
N MET A 41 21.24 14.79 10.40
CA MET A 41 21.57 14.66 11.83
C MET A 41 22.84 13.84 12.10
N GLU A 42 23.18 12.90 11.21
CA GLU A 42 24.45 12.18 11.27
C GLU A 42 25.62 13.07 10.83
N GLU A 43 25.40 13.91 9.81
CA GLU A 43 26.40 14.82 9.23
C GLU A 43 26.49 16.18 9.95
N GLY A 44 25.54 16.52 10.85
CA GLY A 44 25.45 17.84 11.45
C GLY A 44 24.72 17.97 12.80
N ALA A 45 25.09 19.02 13.54
CA ALA A 45 24.48 19.64 14.74
C ALA A 45 24.22 18.79 16.02
N LEU A 46 23.86 17.51 15.93
CA LEU A 46 23.51 16.67 17.09
C LEU A 46 24.51 15.54 17.30
N LEU A 47 25.79 15.90 17.38
CA LEU A 47 26.87 15.01 17.80
C LEU A 47 26.71 14.67 19.28
N GLY A 48 26.14 13.49 19.56
CA GLY A 48 25.93 12.98 20.91
C GLY A 48 24.93 11.81 20.96
N ARG A 49 24.79 11.18 22.12
CA ARG A 49 23.95 9.98 22.31
C ARG A 49 22.50 10.17 21.84
N GLY A 50 21.94 11.37 21.93
CA GLY A 50 20.58 11.69 21.49
C GLY A 50 20.42 11.68 19.97
N GLY A 51 21.34 12.31 19.23
CA GLY A 51 21.34 12.28 17.77
C GLY A 51 21.56 10.87 17.23
N THR A 52 22.53 10.14 17.81
CA THR A 52 22.77 8.72 17.44
C THR A 52 21.54 7.85 17.69
N ALA A 53 20.89 7.99 18.85
CA ALA A 53 19.68 7.20 19.15
C ALA A 53 18.51 7.55 18.22
N PHE A 54 18.39 8.81 17.80
CA PHE A 54 17.35 9.24 16.87
C PHE A 54 17.59 8.71 15.46
N VAL A 55 18.80 8.85 14.93
CA VAL A 55 19.21 8.28 13.63
C VAL A 55 19.02 6.76 13.63
N ASP A 56 19.42 6.08 14.72
CA ASP A 56 19.23 4.65 14.89
C ASP A 56 17.73 4.29 14.91
N ALA A 57 16.89 5.03 15.62
CA ALA A 57 15.44 4.79 15.65
C ALA A 57 14.79 4.95 14.27
N ILE A 58 15.21 5.94 13.48
CA ILE A 58 14.72 6.12 12.11
C ILE A 58 15.12 4.91 11.26
N ARG A 59 16.41 4.58 11.22
CA ARG A 59 16.96 3.57 10.30
C ARG A 59 16.59 2.14 10.69
N SER A 60 16.55 1.82 11.98
CA SER A 60 16.35 0.45 12.46
C SER A 60 14.88 0.09 12.72
N LYS A 61 14.00 1.08 12.95
CA LYS A 61 12.60 0.83 13.30
C LYS A 61 11.62 1.49 12.36
N LEU A 62 11.69 2.81 12.21
CA LEU A 62 10.67 3.56 11.47
C LEU A 62 10.70 3.19 9.98
N THR A 63 11.84 3.36 9.32
CA THR A 63 11.99 3.07 7.88
C THR A 63 11.59 1.63 7.54
N PRO A 64 12.08 0.59 8.25
CA PRO A 64 11.64 -0.78 7.99
C PRO A 64 10.14 -1.03 8.23
N SER A 65 9.54 -0.35 9.21
CA SER A 65 8.10 -0.48 9.47
C SER A 65 7.26 0.17 8.38
N LEU A 66 7.70 1.31 7.85
CA LEU A 66 7.09 1.97 6.71
C LEU A 66 7.25 1.14 5.43
N SER A 67 8.42 0.54 5.19
CA SER A 67 8.61 -0.38 4.05
C SER A 67 7.63 -1.55 4.08
N LYS A 68 7.42 -2.18 5.24
CA LYS A 68 6.41 -3.25 5.38
C LYS A 68 4.98 -2.75 5.13
N LEU A 69 4.68 -1.53 5.52
CA LEU A 69 3.37 -0.94 5.27
C LEU A 69 3.15 -0.66 3.78
N ILE A 70 4.18 -0.16 3.09
CA ILE A 70 4.18 0.05 1.63
C ILE A 70 3.96 -1.29 0.91
N GLU A 71 4.70 -2.34 1.28
CA GLU A 71 4.50 -3.69 0.75
C GLU A 71 3.05 -4.16 0.92
N LYS A 72 2.43 -3.88 2.07
CA LYS A 72 1.02 -4.22 2.31
C LYS A 72 0.05 -3.38 1.49
N PHE A 73 0.35 -2.13 1.20
CA PHE A 73 -0.47 -1.31 0.30
C PHE A 73 -0.41 -1.85 -1.12
N GLN A 74 0.78 -2.26 -1.59
CA GLN A 74 0.96 -2.87 -2.90
C GLN A 74 0.23 -4.22 -3.01
N GLU A 75 0.34 -5.08 -1.98
CA GLU A 75 -0.40 -6.35 -1.91
C GLU A 75 -1.92 -6.13 -1.98
N LEU A 76 -2.45 -5.18 -1.21
CA LEU A 76 -3.88 -4.86 -1.23
C LEU A 76 -4.34 -4.26 -2.56
N GLU A 77 -3.49 -3.49 -3.24
CA GLU A 77 -3.77 -2.99 -4.58
C GLU A 77 -3.91 -4.15 -5.59
N GLU A 78 -2.98 -5.11 -5.55
CA GLU A 78 -2.99 -6.30 -6.41
C GLU A 78 -4.20 -7.19 -6.13
N ASP A 79 -4.52 -7.44 -4.86
CA ASP A 79 -5.68 -8.24 -4.46
C ASP A 79 -6.99 -7.64 -4.97
N VAL A 80 -7.14 -6.31 -4.88
CA VAL A 80 -8.33 -5.61 -5.38
C VAL A 80 -8.42 -5.73 -6.91
N LYS A 81 -7.30 -5.56 -7.63
CA LYS A 81 -7.28 -5.73 -9.09
C LYS A 81 -7.65 -7.15 -9.51
N ALA A 82 -7.08 -8.15 -8.84
CA ALA A 82 -7.40 -9.55 -9.10
C ALA A 82 -8.88 -9.86 -8.85
N ALA A 83 -9.46 -9.32 -7.78
CA ALA A 83 -10.89 -9.49 -7.50
C ALA A 83 -11.78 -8.85 -8.58
N VAL A 84 -11.40 -7.67 -9.09
CA VAL A 84 -12.10 -7.02 -10.22
C VAL A 84 -12.05 -7.87 -11.48
N GLU A 85 -10.87 -8.42 -11.82
CA GLU A 85 -10.69 -9.27 -12.99
C GLU A 85 -11.53 -10.56 -12.88
N TYR A 86 -11.45 -11.26 -11.74
CA TYR A 86 -12.23 -12.46 -11.46
C TYR A 86 -13.74 -12.23 -11.62
N MET A 87 -14.25 -11.11 -11.10
CA MET A 87 -15.68 -10.79 -11.20
C MET A 87 -16.10 -10.45 -12.62
N ARG A 88 -15.27 -9.72 -13.38
CA ARG A 88 -15.55 -9.42 -14.79
C ARG A 88 -15.61 -10.69 -15.63
N GLU A 89 -14.67 -11.61 -15.45
CA GLU A 89 -14.67 -12.90 -16.13
C GLU A 89 -15.89 -13.77 -15.79
N ALA A 90 -16.31 -13.75 -14.51
CA ALA A 90 -17.51 -14.46 -14.07
C ALA A 90 -18.80 -13.87 -14.67
N ASP A 91 -18.90 -12.54 -14.75
CA ASP A 91 -20.02 -11.83 -15.37
C ASP A 91 -20.11 -12.14 -16.88
N ASP A 92 -18.98 -12.13 -17.59
CA ASP A 92 -18.92 -12.41 -19.03
C ASP A 92 -19.25 -13.88 -19.34
N THR A 93 -18.72 -14.80 -18.54
CA THR A 93 -19.04 -16.23 -18.64
C THR A 93 -20.54 -16.45 -18.43
N SER A 94 -21.12 -15.84 -17.38
CA SER A 94 -22.56 -15.94 -17.11
C SER A 94 -23.39 -15.38 -18.25
N ARG A 95 -23.04 -14.20 -18.78
CA ARG A 95 -23.72 -13.59 -19.93
C ARG A 95 -23.70 -14.49 -21.18
N SER A 96 -22.58 -15.15 -21.45
CA SER A 96 -22.47 -16.07 -22.60
C SER A 96 -23.35 -17.32 -22.46
N GLN A 97 -23.60 -17.79 -21.24
CA GLN A 97 -24.43 -18.98 -20.97
C GLN A 97 -25.94 -18.68 -21.01
N PHE A 98 -26.36 -17.45 -20.73
CA PHE A 98 -27.77 -17.04 -20.79
C PHE A 98 -28.16 -16.33 -22.10
N GLY A 99 -27.19 -16.09 -22.98
CA GLY A 99 -27.37 -15.42 -24.28
C GLY A 99 -27.62 -16.34 -25.48
N SER A 100 -27.78 -17.66 -25.28
CA SER A 100 -28.09 -18.65 -26.32
C SER A 100 -29.58 -19.03 -26.37
#